data_AF-A0A9P9CYC7-F1
#
_entry.id   AF-A0A9P9CYC7-F1
#
_cell.length_a   1.000
_cell.length_b   1.000
_cell.length_c   1.000
_cell.angle_alpha   90.00
_cell.angle_beta   90.00
_cell.angle_gamma   90.00
#
_symmetry.space_group_name_H-M   'P 1'
#
loop_
_entity.id
_entity.type
_entity.pdbx_description
1 polymer ?
#
loop_
_entity_poly.entity_id
_entity_poly.type
_entity_poly.pdbx_seq_one_letter_code
_entity_poly.pdbx_strand_id
1 'polypeptide(L)'
;QSQQRSRGSSLPLLQLSNWDKDLAYDEFPPTCIHHSVEWKLLLNKGGRLTKLTYNPELEQDLVLAPGALWNRSLKQKVEDCLEKKTPATKCYEPEETNVVVSVSDRAEQNLSKSYPEFNINWEEVEKQL
;
A
#
# COMPACT_ATOMS: atom_id res chain seq x y z
N GLN A 1 -16.13 15.06 32.10
CA GLN A 1 -14.88 14.33 31.77
C GLN A 1 -14.48 14.71 30.36
N SER A 2 -13.21 15.05 30.21
CA SER A 2 -12.64 15.81 29.10
C SER A 2 -12.57 14.98 27.82
N GLN A 3 -13.56 15.12 26.93
CA GLN A 3 -13.40 14.71 25.54
C GLN A 3 -12.54 15.76 24.85
N GLN A 4 -11.23 15.53 24.91
CA GLN A 4 -10.23 16.32 24.21
C GLN A 4 -10.47 16.11 22.70
N ARG A 5 -11.28 17.01 22.15
CA ARG A 5 -11.47 17.18 20.70
C ARG A 5 -10.11 17.59 20.13
N SER A 6 -9.28 16.64 19.73
CA SER A 6 -8.09 16.92 18.91
C SER A 6 -8.55 17.23 17.49
N ARG A 7 -9.17 18.40 17.34
CA ARG A 7 -9.38 19.03 16.04
C ARG A 7 -8.01 19.51 15.56
N GLY A 8 -7.38 18.77 14.63
CA GLY A 8 -6.28 19.31 13.82
C GLY A 8 -5.03 18.42 13.62
N SER A 9 -4.94 17.24 14.22
CA SER A 9 -3.82 16.32 13.97
C SER A 9 -4.27 15.20 13.04
N SER A 10 -3.62 15.05 11.89
CA SER A 10 -3.77 13.89 11.00
C SER A 10 -3.76 12.61 11.83
N LEU A 11 -4.71 11.70 11.59
CA LEU A 11 -4.67 10.37 12.22
C LEU A 11 -3.32 9.71 11.90
N PRO A 12 -2.70 9.01 12.86
CA PRO A 12 -1.42 8.37 12.59
C PRO A 12 -1.60 7.17 11.65
N LEU A 13 -0.57 6.90 10.84
CA LEU A 13 -0.38 5.61 10.20
C LEU A 13 0.15 4.60 11.22
N LEU A 14 -0.44 3.41 11.26
CA LEU A 14 -0.06 2.40 12.23
C LEU A 14 1.19 1.65 11.74
N GLN A 15 2.31 1.81 12.44
CA GLN A 15 3.52 1.07 12.15
C GLN A 15 3.39 -0.40 12.62
N LEU A 16 4.19 -1.30 12.06
CA LEU A 16 4.13 -2.73 12.40
C LEU A 16 4.27 -2.99 13.91
N SER A 17 5.07 -2.19 14.62
CA SER A 17 5.27 -2.30 16.07
C SER A 17 4.03 -1.95 16.90
N ASN A 18 3.11 -1.17 16.35
CA ASN A 18 1.88 -0.71 17.00
C ASN A 18 0.65 -1.46 16.50
N TRP A 19 0.83 -2.34 15.50
CA TRP A 19 -0.26 -3.10 14.91
C TRP A 19 -0.45 -4.44 15.62
N ASP A 20 -1.64 -4.59 16.16
CA ASP A 20 -2.18 -5.84 16.66
C ASP A 20 -3.30 -6.33 15.75
N LYS A 21 -3.22 -7.59 15.33
CA LYS A 21 -4.21 -8.25 14.47
C LYS A 21 -5.54 -8.53 15.17
N ASP A 22 -5.51 -8.60 16.50
CA ASP A 22 -6.64 -8.99 17.33
C ASP A 22 -7.43 -7.75 17.83
N LEU A 23 -6.97 -6.53 17.50
CA LEU A 23 -7.65 -5.27 17.79
C LEU A 23 -8.51 -4.79 16.60
N ALA A 24 -9.67 -4.24 16.93
CA ALA A 24 -10.53 -3.50 16.02
C ALA A 24 -10.07 -2.03 15.99
N TYR A 25 -9.91 -1.47 14.80
CA TYR A 25 -9.47 -0.08 14.61
C TYR A 25 -10.55 0.82 14.00
N ASP A 26 -11.69 0.23 13.64
CA ASP A 26 -12.91 0.86 13.13
C ASP A 26 -13.79 1.46 14.24
N GLU A 27 -13.27 1.60 15.46
CA GLU A 27 -13.96 2.25 16.58
C GLU A 27 -14.22 3.75 16.28
N PHE A 28 -15.31 4.31 16.81
CA PHE A 28 -15.62 5.74 16.68
C PHE A 28 -15.34 6.50 17.98
N PRO A 29 -14.46 7.53 17.97
CA PRO A 29 -13.73 8.08 16.81
C PRO A 29 -12.55 7.20 16.36
N PRO A 30 -12.19 7.22 15.05
CA PRO A 30 -11.10 6.41 14.52
C PRO A 30 -9.77 6.75 15.19
N THR A 31 -8.96 5.73 15.45
CA THR A 31 -7.67 5.86 16.13
C THR A 31 -6.49 5.93 15.16
N CYS A 32 -6.68 5.49 13.91
CA CYS A 32 -5.68 5.48 12.84
C CYS A 32 -6.30 5.68 11.45
N ILE A 33 -5.45 5.89 10.44
CA ILE A 33 -5.89 6.02 9.04
C ILE A 33 -6.26 4.64 8.46
N HIS A 34 -7.49 4.53 7.95
CA HIS A 34 -7.92 3.42 7.11
C HIS A 34 -7.69 3.77 5.64
N HIS A 35 -7.00 2.91 4.92
CA HIS A 35 -6.71 3.11 3.50
C HIS A 35 -6.77 1.81 2.71
N SER A 36 -6.66 1.92 1.40
CA SER A 36 -6.49 0.81 0.48
C SER A 36 -5.28 1.05 -0.38
N VAL A 37 -4.61 -0.03 -0.78
CA VAL A 37 -3.40 0.03 -1.60
C VAL A 37 -3.60 -0.76 -2.87
N GLU A 38 -3.34 -0.12 -4.00
CA GLU A 38 -3.35 -0.73 -5.32
C GLU A 38 -1.96 -0.63 -5.92
N TRP A 39 -1.41 -1.76 -6.38
CA TRP A 39 -0.09 -1.77 -7.03
C TRP A 39 -0.18 -2.15 -8.49
N LYS A 40 0.57 -1.42 -9.28
CA LYS A 40 0.64 -1.56 -10.73
C LYS A 40 2.10 -1.70 -11.11
N LEU A 41 2.48 -2.86 -11.62
CA LEU A 41 3.82 -3.15 -12.10
C LEU A 41 3.84 -3.09 -13.61
N LEU A 42 4.84 -2.43 -14.15
CA LEU A 42 5.19 -2.48 -15.56
C LEU A 42 6.41 -3.38 -15.70
N LEU A 43 6.23 -4.54 -16.32
CA LEU A 43 7.31 -5.49 -16.57
C LEU A 43 7.75 -5.42 -18.02
N ASN A 44 9.07 -5.46 -18.24
CA ASN A 44 9.63 -5.73 -19.55
C ASN A 44 9.87 -7.22 -19.73
N LYS A 45 9.26 -7.80 -20.77
CA LYS A 45 9.40 -9.20 -21.15
C LYS A 45 9.97 -9.29 -22.56
N GLY A 46 11.30 -9.19 -22.68
CA GLY A 46 12.00 -9.29 -23.97
C GLY A 46 11.54 -8.24 -24.99
N GLY A 47 11.44 -6.97 -24.55
CA GLY A 47 11.03 -5.84 -25.38
C GLY A 47 9.52 -5.56 -25.40
N ARG A 48 8.71 -6.37 -24.71
CA ARG A 48 7.26 -6.13 -24.56
C ARG A 48 6.93 -5.73 -23.12
N LEU A 49 6.37 -4.53 -22.99
CA LEU A 49 5.83 -4.04 -21.73
C LEU A 49 4.52 -4.75 -21.38
N THR A 50 4.42 -5.26 -20.16
CA THR A 50 3.25 -5.94 -19.61
C THR A 50 2.88 -5.29 -18.30
N LYS A 51 1.65 -4.78 -18.19
CA LYS A 51 1.13 -4.23 -16.94
C LYS A 51 0.50 -5.33 -16.10
N LEU A 52 0.89 -5.43 -14.84
CA LEU A 52 0.27 -6.26 -13.83
C LEU A 52 -0.31 -5.39 -12.73
N THR A 53 -1.57 -5.62 -12.38
CA THR A 53 -2.21 -4.93 -11.26
C THR A 53 -2.45 -5.93 -10.14
N TYR A 54 -1.97 -5.61 -8.94
CA TYR A 54 -2.32 -6.27 -7.71
C TYR A 54 -3.47 -5.49 -7.04
N ASN A 55 -4.55 -6.21 -6.74
CA ASN A 55 -5.91 -5.66 -6.68
C ASN A 55 -6.27 -5.02 -5.33
N PRO A 56 -7.11 -3.97 -5.32
CA PRO A 56 -7.61 -3.32 -4.10
C PRO A 56 -8.55 -4.20 -3.27
N GLU A 57 -9.27 -5.16 -3.86
CA GLU A 57 -10.28 -5.97 -3.14
C GLU A 57 -9.70 -6.89 -2.06
N LEU A 58 -8.39 -7.20 -2.12
CA LEU A 58 -7.71 -8.03 -1.13
C LEU A 58 -7.11 -7.21 0.01
N GLU A 59 -6.95 -5.90 -0.18
CA GLU A 59 -6.18 -5.00 0.67
C GLU A 59 -6.96 -3.69 0.85
N GLN A 60 -8.22 -3.83 1.27
CA GLN A 60 -9.06 -2.72 1.75
C GLN A 60 -8.97 -2.65 3.27
N ASP A 61 -9.36 -1.49 3.81
CA ASP A 61 -9.46 -1.26 5.25
C ASP A 61 -8.14 -1.49 5.99
N LEU A 62 -7.04 -1.13 5.33
CA LEU A 62 -5.71 -1.26 5.85
C LEU A 62 -5.43 -0.17 6.86
N VAL A 63 -4.99 -0.58 8.04
CA VAL A 63 -4.55 0.32 9.11
C VAL A 63 -3.03 0.42 9.19
N LEU A 64 -2.34 -0.61 8.68
CA LEU A 64 -0.89 -0.68 8.63
C LEU A 64 -0.32 0.29 7.60
N ALA A 65 0.64 1.11 8.01
CA ALA A 65 1.38 1.99 7.12
C ALA A 65 1.85 1.24 5.85
N PRO A 66 1.73 1.82 4.64
CA PRO A 66 2.07 1.14 3.39
C PRO A 66 3.45 0.46 3.38
N GLY A 67 4.48 1.09 3.96
CA GLY A 67 5.81 0.49 4.07
C GLY A 67 5.88 -0.68 5.04
N ALA A 68 5.16 -0.59 6.17
CA ALA A 68 5.02 -1.69 7.11
C ALA A 68 4.29 -2.89 6.46
N LEU A 69 3.23 -2.62 5.70
CA LEU A 69 2.47 -3.63 4.97
C LEU A 69 3.30 -4.31 3.87
N TRP A 70 4.08 -3.54 3.10
CA TRP A 70 5.03 -4.05 2.09
C TRP A 70 6.01 -5.05 2.69
N ASN A 71 6.69 -4.65 3.76
CA ASN A 71 7.68 -5.51 4.43
C ASN A 71 7.04 -6.74 5.08
N ARG A 72 5.77 -6.65 5.50
CA ARG A 72 5.08 -7.73 6.20
C ARG A 72 4.64 -8.86 5.27
N SER A 73 3.94 -8.54 4.19
CA SER A 73 3.28 -9.57 3.37
C SER A 73 3.06 -9.14 1.93
N LEU A 74 2.84 -7.85 1.67
CA LEU A 74 2.42 -7.39 0.35
C LEU A 74 3.53 -7.58 -0.69
N LYS A 75 4.82 -7.49 -0.30
CA LYS A 75 5.96 -7.81 -1.18
C LYS A 75 5.88 -9.25 -1.68
N GLN A 76 5.75 -10.20 -0.76
CA GLN A 76 5.66 -11.62 -1.09
C GLN A 76 4.44 -11.90 -1.97
N LYS A 77 3.27 -11.31 -1.67
CA LYS A 77 2.06 -11.51 -2.49
C LYS A 77 2.23 -11.01 -3.93
N VAL A 78 2.98 -9.92 -4.09
CA VAL A 78 3.29 -9.35 -5.40
C VAL A 78 4.31 -10.20 -6.14
N GLU A 79 5.36 -10.68 -5.47
CA GLU A 79 6.30 -11.65 -6.02
C GLU A 79 5.59 -12.96 -6.42
N ASP A 80 4.72 -13.50 -5.58
CA ASP A 80 3.90 -14.68 -5.91
C ASP A 80 2.96 -14.43 -7.11
N CYS A 81 2.37 -13.23 -7.19
CA CYS A 81 1.53 -12.85 -8.32
C CYS A 81 2.36 -12.76 -9.61
N LEU A 82 3.57 -12.20 -9.51
CA LEU A 82 4.53 -12.16 -10.61
C LEU A 82 4.86 -13.57 -11.08
N GLU A 83 5.30 -14.46 -10.18
CA GLU A 83 5.63 -15.85 -10.51
C GLU A 83 4.44 -16.59 -11.13
N LYS A 84 3.22 -16.39 -10.63
CA LYS A 84 2.01 -17.02 -11.19
C LYS A 84 1.64 -16.48 -12.57
N LYS A 85 1.81 -15.18 -12.81
CA LYS A 85 1.46 -14.52 -14.08
C LYS A 85 2.56 -14.61 -15.12
N THR A 86 3.74 -15.06 -14.73
CA THR A 86 4.91 -15.12 -15.58
C THR A 86 5.46 -16.54 -15.72
N PRO A 87 5.62 -17.09 -16.94
CA PRO A 87 6.34 -18.36 -17.12
C PRO A 87 7.78 -18.27 -16.58
N ALA A 88 8.14 -19.23 -15.72
CA ALA A 88 9.45 -19.36 -15.07
C ALA A 88 10.67 -19.38 -16.00
N THR A 89 10.45 -19.52 -17.32
CA THR A 89 11.50 -19.58 -18.35
C THR A 89 11.87 -18.22 -18.94
N LYS A 90 11.24 -17.12 -18.53
CA LYS A 90 11.56 -15.79 -19.05
C LYS A 90 12.09 -14.89 -17.95
N CYS A 91 13.16 -14.15 -18.25
CA CYS A 91 13.59 -13.03 -17.40
C CYS A 91 12.56 -11.90 -17.55
N TYR A 92 12.11 -11.38 -16.42
CA TYR A 92 11.26 -10.21 -16.33
C TYR A 92 12.01 -9.16 -15.55
N GLU A 93 12.13 -7.99 -16.14
CA GLU A 93 12.73 -6.84 -15.49
C GLU A 93 11.59 -5.90 -15.11
N PRO A 94 11.38 -5.64 -13.81
CA PRO A 94 10.41 -4.65 -13.38
C PRO A 94 10.90 -3.28 -13.84
N GLU A 95 10.23 -2.61 -14.77
CA GLU A 95 10.65 -1.26 -15.19
C GLU A 95 10.13 -0.20 -14.23
N GLU A 96 8.86 -0.31 -13.87
CA GLU A 96 8.17 0.68 -13.06
C GLU A 96 7.19 0.01 -12.10
N THR A 97 7.17 0.49 -10.86
CA THR A 97 6.11 0.21 -9.88
C THR A 97 5.35 1.48 -9.57
N ASN A 98 4.06 1.47 -9.89
CA ASN A 98 3.11 2.49 -9.48
C ASN A 98 2.30 2.00 -8.27
N VAL A 99 2.37 2.78 -7.20
CA VAL A 99 1.64 2.58 -5.96
C VAL A 99 0.54 3.63 -5.88
N VAL A 100 -0.69 3.19 -5.75
CA VAL A 100 -1.85 4.05 -5.51
C VAL A 100 -2.40 3.75 -4.13
N VAL A 101 -2.50 4.77 -3.28
CA VAL A 101 -3.04 4.67 -1.94
C VAL A 101 -4.27 5.57 -1.83
N SER A 102 -5.40 5.01 -1.41
CA SER A 102 -6.66 5.73 -1.25
C SER A 102 -7.08 5.67 0.22
N VAL A 103 -7.24 6.83 0.86
CA VAL A 103 -7.65 6.94 2.26
C VAL A 103 -9.17 7.02 2.36
N SER A 104 -9.79 6.13 3.13
CA SER A 104 -11.26 6.01 3.21
C SER A 104 -11.94 7.20 3.89
N ASP A 105 -11.25 7.86 4.84
CA ASP A 105 -11.81 8.91 5.69
C ASP A 105 -11.68 10.33 5.10
N ARG A 106 -10.89 10.50 4.02
CA ARG A 106 -10.67 11.80 3.37
C ARG A 106 -11.32 11.83 2.00
N ALA A 107 -12.06 12.90 1.72
CA ALA A 107 -12.54 13.22 0.36
C ALA A 107 -11.41 13.72 -0.59
N GLU A 108 -10.15 13.58 -0.17
CA GLU A 108 -8.98 14.03 -0.92
C GLU A 108 -8.60 13.03 -2.03
N GLN A 109 -7.78 13.49 -2.96
CA GLN A 109 -7.34 12.69 -4.10
C GLN A 109 -6.47 11.51 -3.67
N ASN A 110 -6.64 10.37 -4.34
CA ASN A 110 -5.79 9.20 -4.14
C ASN A 110 -4.32 9.56 -4.40
N LEU A 111 -3.43 9.15 -3.49
CA LEU A 111 -2.00 9.31 -3.66
C LEU A 111 -1.51 8.30 -4.70
N SER A 112 -1.01 8.77 -5.84
CA SER A 112 -0.39 7.92 -6.86
C SER A 112 1.07 8.30 -7.04
N LYS A 113 1.96 7.32 -6.87
CA LYS A 113 3.41 7.50 -7.01
C LYS A 113 3.99 6.38 -7.87
N SER A 114 4.87 6.73 -8.80
CA SER A 114 5.63 5.75 -9.57
C SER A 114 7.10 5.76 -9.15
N TYR A 115 7.67 4.56 -9.11
CA TYR A 115 9.04 4.29 -8.70
C TYR A 115 9.70 3.35 -9.71
N PRO A 116 11.01 3.47 -9.94
CA PRO A 116 11.73 2.53 -10.79
C PRO A 116 11.82 1.17 -10.09
N GLU A 117 11.58 0.10 -10.86
CA GLU A 117 11.66 -1.27 -10.36
C GLU A 117 10.83 -1.44 -9.07
N PHE A 118 11.42 -1.97 -7.98
CA PHE A 118 10.80 -2.09 -6.65
C PHE A 118 11.38 -1.11 -5.62
N ASN A 119 12.10 -0.06 -6.06
CA ASN A 119 12.71 0.94 -5.18
C ASN A 119 11.68 1.98 -4.71
N ILE A 120 10.66 1.51 -3.99
CA ILE A 120 9.58 2.33 -3.48
C ILE A 120 10.04 3.11 -2.24
N ASN A 121 9.96 4.43 -2.29
CA ASN A 121 10.24 5.27 -1.13
C ASN A 121 9.00 5.38 -0.23
N TRP A 122 8.83 4.39 0.64
CA TRP A 122 7.69 4.33 1.57
C TRP A 122 7.61 5.53 2.52
N GLU A 123 8.76 6.09 2.93
CA GLU A 123 8.77 7.29 3.78
C GLU A 123 8.12 8.49 3.07
N GLU A 124 8.34 8.64 1.76
CA GLU A 124 7.69 9.68 0.96
C GLU A 124 6.19 9.43 0.80
N VAL A 125 5.79 8.16 0.59
CA VAL A 125 4.37 7.78 0.48
C VAL A 125 3.65 8.08 1.80
N GLU A 126 4.20 7.62 2.91
CA GLU A 126 3.64 7.78 4.25
C GLU A 126 3.57 9.24 4.70
N LYS A 127 4.54 10.08 4.32
CA LYS A 127 4.51 11.53 4.59
C LYS A 127 3.39 12.27 3.86
N GLN A 128 2.87 11.72 2.76
CA GLN A 128 1.84 12.35 1.93
C GLN A 128 0.42 11.85 2.24
N LEU A 129 0.27 10.93 3.20
CA LEU A 129 -1.02 10.45 3.70
C LEU A 129 -1.43 11.23 4.97
#